data_AF-A0A0P0X6Y1-F1
#
_entry.id   AF-A0A0P0X6Y1-F1
#
_cell.length_a   1.000
_cell.length_b   1.000
_cell.length_c   1.000
_cell.angle_alpha   90.00
_cell.angle_beta   90.00
_cell.angle_gamma   90.00
#
_symmetry.space_group_name_H-M   'P 1'
#
loop_
_entity.id
_entity.type
_entity.pdbx_description
1 polymer ?
#
loop_
_entity_poly.entity_id
_entity_poly.type
_entity_poly.pdbx_seq_one_letter_code
_entity_poly.pdbx_strand_id
1 'polypeptide(L)'
;MAAGNVVAAALFLFLATSALLVAGDDPYRFFTWTVTYGDITPLGVKQQGILINGQFPGPTIEAVTNDNLIINVFNKLNDPFLISWYVYYYQYTIHDDELA
;
A
#
# COMPACT_ATOMS: atom_id res chain seq x y z
N MET A 1 33.12 -2.30 -42.59
CA MET A 1 32.34 -3.40 -41.96
C MET A 1 32.67 -3.58 -40.48
N ALA A 2 33.94 -3.62 -40.05
CA ALA A 2 34.29 -3.85 -38.63
C ALA A 2 33.70 -2.81 -37.65
N ALA A 3 33.81 -1.50 -37.93
CA ALA A 3 33.27 -0.47 -37.04
C ALA A 3 31.73 -0.55 -36.88
N GLY A 4 31.00 -0.85 -37.96
CA GLY A 4 29.55 -1.02 -37.91
C GLY A 4 29.12 -2.19 -37.01
N ASN A 5 29.84 -3.32 -37.09
CA ASN A 5 29.57 -4.48 -36.24
C ASN A 5 29.89 -4.20 -34.76
N VAL A 6 30.96 -3.46 -34.48
CA VAL A 6 31.33 -3.08 -33.09
C VAL A 6 30.27 -2.16 -32.49
N VAL A 7 29.78 -1.16 -33.24
CA VAL A 7 28.70 -0.28 -32.79
C VAL A 7 27.39 -1.04 -32.57
N ALA A 8 27.03 -1.95 -33.48
CA ALA A 8 25.83 -2.77 -33.34
C ALA A 8 25.89 -3.70 -32.11
N ALA A 9 27.05 -4.32 -31.86
CA ALA A 9 27.25 -5.16 -30.68
C ALA A 9 27.18 -4.35 -29.37
N ALA A 10 27.77 -3.16 -29.35
CA ALA A 10 27.68 -2.26 -28.20
C ALA A 10 26.24 -1.81 -27.91
N LEU A 11 25.46 -1.49 -28.97
CA LEU A 11 24.04 -1.15 -28.84
C LEU A 11 23.20 -2.33 -28.33
N PHE A 12 23.42 -3.53 -28.86
CA PHE A 12 22.72 -4.73 -28.42
C PHE A 12 23.03 -5.04 -26.95
N LEU A 13 24.29 -4.95 -26.54
CA LEU A 13 24.69 -5.13 -25.14
C LEU A 13 24.04 -4.07 -24.24
N PHE A 14 24.03 -2.80 -24.67
CA PHE A 14 23.36 -1.74 -23.93
C PHE A 14 21.86 -2.02 -23.75
N LEU A 15 21.15 -2.38 -24.82
CA LEU A 15 19.73 -2.74 -24.76
C LEU A 15 19.48 -3.95 -23.85
N ALA A 16 20.27 -5.01 -24.00
CA ALA A 16 20.16 -6.21 -23.16
C ALA A 16 20.40 -5.88 -21.68
N THR A 17 21.40 -5.06 -21.35
CA THR A 17 21.65 -4.63 -19.95
C THR A 17 20.57 -3.69 -19.42
N SER A 18 20.01 -2.80 -20.25
CA SER A 18 18.92 -1.92 -19.84
C SER A 18 17.64 -2.68 -19.53
N ALA A 19 17.36 -3.77 -20.24
CA ALA A 19 16.21 -4.63 -19.97
C ALA A 19 16.29 -5.29 -18.58
N LEU A 20 17.49 -5.57 -18.07
CA LEU A 20 17.71 -6.11 -16.73
C LEU A 20 17.50 -5.07 -15.62
N LEU A 21 17.48 -3.78 -15.95
CA LEU A 21 17.25 -2.69 -14.99
C LEU A 21 15.77 -2.33 -14.82
N VAL A 22 14.88 -2.93 -15.63
CA VAL A 22 13.45 -2.70 -15.51
C VAL A 22 12.91 -3.45 -14.28
N ALA A 23 12.67 -2.71 -13.20
CA ALA A 23 11.86 -3.18 -12.08
C ALA A 23 10.39 -2.87 -12.39
N GLY A 24 9.67 -3.86 -12.90
CA GLY A 24 8.24 -3.73 -13.24
C GLY A 24 7.28 -4.11 -12.10
N ASP A 25 7.78 -4.26 -10.86
CA ASP A 25 6.96 -4.61 -9.71
C ASP A 25 6.42 -3.36 -9.00
N ASP A 26 5.25 -3.50 -8.36
CA ASP A 26 4.63 -2.43 -7.59
C ASP A 26 5.33 -2.28 -6.22
N PRO A 27 5.39 -1.07 -5.63
CA PRO A 27 6.17 -0.85 -4.42
C PRO A 27 5.55 -1.54 -3.20
N TYR A 28 6.43 -2.06 -2.33
CA TYR A 28 6.04 -2.67 -1.06
C TYR A 28 6.10 -1.67 0.09
N ARG A 29 5.05 -1.63 0.92
CA ARG A 29 5.00 -0.80 2.13
C ARG A 29 4.86 -1.66 3.36
N PHE A 30 5.71 -1.40 4.35
CA PHE A 30 5.79 -2.19 5.57
C PHE A 30 5.29 -1.40 6.77
N PHE A 31 4.37 -2.00 7.52
CA PHE A 31 3.81 -1.42 8.74
C PHE A 31 3.96 -2.39 9.90
N THR A 32 4.23 -1.85 11.08
CA THR A 32 4.21 -2.62 12.33
C THR A 32 3.09 -2.10 13.23
N TRP A 33 2.19 -2.99 13.61
CA TRP A 33 1.02 -2.71 14.41
C TRP A 33 1.12 -3.42 15.75
N THR A 34 1.10 -2.65 16.84
CA THR A 34 0.91 -3.17 18.19
C THR A 34 -0.54 -2.95 18.59
N VAL A 35 -1.26 -4.04 18.85
CA VAL A 35 -2.68 -4.02 19.18
C VAL A 35 -2.86 -4.18 20.69
N THR A 36 -3.51 -3.20 21.32
CA THR A 36 -3.70 -3.13 22.77
C THR A 36 -5.10 -2.64 23.10
N TYR A 37 -5.63 -3.00 24.27
CA TYR A 37 -6.78 -2.30 24.82
C TYR A 37 -6.37 -0.92 25.30
N GLY A 38 -7.28 0.04 25.14
CA GLY A 38 -7.15 1.38 25.72
C GLY A 38 -8.49 2.07 25.83
N ASP A 39 -8.49 3.20 26.52
CA ASP A 39 -9.69 4.00 26.72
C ASP A 39 -9.95 4.88 25.49
N ILE A 40 -11.17 4.84 24.97
CA ILE A 40 -11.64 5.68 23.85
C ILE A 40 -12.93 6.40 24.24
N THR A 41 -13.15 7.58 23.65
CA THR A 41 -14.32 8.42 23.94
C THR A 41 -14.95 8.96 22.64
N PRO A 42 -15.41 8.10 21.71
CA PRO A 42 -15.90 8.54 20.40
C PRO A 42 -17.21 9.33 20.47
N LEU A 43 -18.04 9.08 21.49
CA LEU A 43 -19.36 9.73 21.68
C LEU A 43 -19.45 10.49 23.01
N GLY A 44 -18.32 10.96 23.55
CA GLY A 44 -18.28 11.68 24.84
C GLY A 44 -18.33 10.80 26.10
N VAL A 45 -18.60 9.49 25.97
CA VAL A 45 -18.55 8.51 27.06
C VAL A 45 -17.32 7.61 26.92
N LYS A 46 -16.60 7.43 28.02
CA LYS A 46 -15.39 6.61 28.10
C LYS A 46 -15.75 5.12 28.03
N GLN A 47 -15.09 4.39 27.14
CA GLN A 47 -15.23 2.93 27.01
C GLN A 47 -13.91 2.28 26.60
N GLN A 48 -13.78 0.97 26.82
CA GLN A 48 -12.63 0.20 26.33
C GLN A 48 -12.74 -0.02 24.82
N GLY A 49 -11.68 0.28 24.08
CA GLY A 49 -11.56 0.05 22.65
C GLY A 49 -10.27 -0.69 22.30
N ILE A 50 -10.21 -1.20 21.08
CA ILE A 50 -8.99 -1.77 20.49
C ILE A 50 -8.22 -0.63 19.83
N LEU A 51 -6.97 -0.44 20.23
CA LEU A 51 -6.06 0.56 19.66
C LEU A 51 -5.01 -0.13 18.78
N ILE A 52 -4.63 0.53 17.70
CA ILE A 52 -3.47 0.16 16.88
C ILE A 52 -2.43 1.25 17.07
N ASN A 53 -1.25 0.90 17.60
CA ASN A 53 -0.19 1.86 17.92
C ASN A 53 -0.69 3.04 18.78
N GLY A 54 -1.59 2.77 19.73
CA GLY A 54 -2.17 3.77 20.62
C GLY A 54 -3.21 4.70 19.99
N GLN A 55 -3.57 4.50 18.71
CA GLN A 55 -4.57 5.30 18.00
C GLN A 55 -5.86 4.51 17.79
N PHE A 56 -6.99 5.22 17.79
CA PHE A 56 -8.32 4.68 17.46
C PHE A 56 -8.92 5.47 16.29
N PRO A 57 -9.40 4.82 15.22
CA PRO A 57 -9.43 3.36 14.99
C PRO A 57 -8.05 2.74 14.67
N GLY A 58 -7.05 3.57 14.39
CA GLY A 58 -5.68 3.18 14.05
C GLY A 58 -5.00 4.27 13.21
N PRO A 59 -3.69 4.15 12.93
CA PRO A 59 -2.99 5.11 12.08
C PRO A 59 -3.42 4.99 10.61
N THR A 60 -3.42 6.13 9.91
CA THR A 60 -3.65 6.17 8.46
C THR A 60 -2.56 5.41 7.73
N ILE A 61 -2.95 4.53 6.79
CA ILE A 61 -2.05 3.93 5.81
C ILE A 61 -2.07 4.83 4.56
N GLU A 62 -0.91 5.38 4.18
CA GLU A 62 -0.74 6.05 2.90
C GLU A 62 -0.26 5.05 1.84
N ALA A 63 -1.14 4.75 0.88
CA ALA A 63 -0.86 3.85 -0.22
C ALA A 63 -1.57 4.32 -1.50
N VAL A 64 -0.99 4.02 -2.65
CA VAL A 64 -1.64 4.23 -3.96
C VAL A 64 -2.08 2.90 -4.55
N THR A 65 -2.85 2.94 -5.65
CA THR A 65 -3.28 1.74 -6.37
C THR A 65 -2.09 0.86 -6.71
N ASN A 66 -2.25 -0.45 -6.52
CA ASN A 66 -1.27 -1.53 -6.70
C ASN A 66 -0.14 -1.64 -5.67
N ASP A 67 -0.04 -0.73 -4.69
CA ASP A 67 0.94 -0.90 -3.62
C ASP A 67 0.69 -2.20 -2.83
N ASN A 68 1.77 -2.95 -2.58
CA ASN A 68 1.73 -4.17 -1.78
C ASN A 68 1.92 -3.82 -0.29
N LEU A 69 0.90 -4.04 0.54
CA LEU A 69 0.96 -3.74 1.97
C LEU A 69 1.36 -4.97 2.79
N ILE A 70 2.47 -4.88 3.53
CA ILE A 70 2.90 -5.88 4.51
C ILE A 70 2.69 -5.32 5.90
N ILE A 71 1.75 -5.91 6.65
CA ILE A 71 1.42 -5.46 8.00
C ILE A 71 1.83 -6.54 9.00
N ASN A 72 2.85 -6.26 9.79
CA ASN A 72 3.26 -7.12 10.90
C ASN A 72 2.47 -6.75 12.16
N VAL A 73 1.79 -7.73 12.76
CA VAL A 73 0.83 -7.49 13.85
C VAL A 73 1.31 -8.17 15.13
N PHE A 74 1.48 -7.38 16.19
CA PHE A 74 1.72 -7.84 17.55
C PHE A 74 0.45 -7.70 18.37
N ASN A 75 -0.25 -8.82 18.58
CA ASN A 75 -1.41 -8.87 19.48
C ASN A 75 -0.93 -8.84 20.95
N LYS A 76 -1.24 -7.76 21.67
CA LYS A 76 -1.03 -7.65 23.13
C LYS A 76 -2.34 -7.69 23.92
N LEU A 77 -3.44 -8.08 23.28
CA LEU A 77 -4.70 -8.38 23.95
C LEU A 77 -4.59 -9.76 24.62
N ASN A 78 -5.42 -10.00 25.65
CA ASN A 78 -5.60 -11.34 26.21
C ASN A 78 -6.51 -12.22 25.33
N ASP A 79 -7.14 -11.61 24.33
CA ASP A 79 -8.16 -12.21 23.48
C ASP A 79 -7.73 -12.21 22.00
N PRO A 80 -8.19 -13.18 21.20
CA PRO A 80 -8.06 -13.12 19.75
C PRO A 80 -8.97 -12.01 19.18
N PHE A 81 -8.56 -11.43 18.04
CA PHE A 81 -9.36 -10.42 17.33
C PHE A 81 -9.28 -10.63 15.81
N LEU A 82 -10.20 -9.98 15.09
CA LEU A 82 -10.30 -10.01 13.63
C LEU A 82 -9.77 -8.70 13.04
N ILE A 83 -8.91 -8.77 12.03
CA ILE A 83 -8.61 -7.65 11.14
C ILE A 83 -9.37 -7.87 9.83
N SER A 84 -10.16 -6.88 9.43
CA SER A 84 -10.86 -6.85 8.14
C SER A 84 -10.66 -5.49 7.49
N TRP A 85 -10.57 -5.46 6.16
CA TRP A 85 -10.54 -4.23 5.38
C TRP A 85 -11.72 -4.17 4.40
N TYR A 86 -12.15 -2.96 4.09
CA TYR A 86 -13.14 -2.70 3.04
C TYR A 86 -12.62 -1.59 2.14
N VAL A 87 -12.79 -1.74 0.83
CA VAL A 87 -12.36 -0.75 -0.17
C VAL A 87 -13.58 0.03 -0.63
N TYR A 88 -13.53 1.35 -0.50
CA TYR A 88 -14.51 2.24 -1.11
C TYR A 88 -14.05 2.59 -2.52
N TYR A 89 -14.80 2.16 -3.52
CA TYR A 89 -14.67 2.70 -4.88
C TYR A 89 -15.48 3.99 -4.96
N TYR A 90 -14.82 5.11 -5.23
CA TYR A 90 -15.54 6.31 -5.67
C TYR A 90 -16.01 6.04 -7.10
N GLN A 91 -17.32 5.83 -7.28
CA GLN A 91 -17.90 5.95 -8.60
C GLN A 91 -18.01 7.44 -8.88
N TYR A 92 -17.27 7.93 -9.88
CA TYR A 92 -17.63 9.20 -10.48
C TYR A 92 -19.02 8.99 -11.08
N THR A 93 -20.06 9.60 -10.49
CA THR A 93 -21.31 9.80 -11.21
C THR A 93 -20.93 10.59 -12.45
N ILE A 94 -20.99 9.94 -13.62
CA ILE A 94 -20.92 10.64 -14.90
C ILE A 94 -22.13 11.57 -14.86
N HIS A 95 -21.89 12.86 -14.60
CA HIS A 95 -22.84 13.86 -15.01
C HIS A 95 -22.84 13.77 -16.53
N ASP A 96 -23.92 13.22 -17.08
CA ASP A 96 -24.23 13.21 -18.51
C ASP A 96 -24.43 14.66 -18.99
N ASP A 97 -23.36 15.46 -18.94
CA ASP A 97 -23.26 16.78 -19.53
C ASP A 97 -22.45 16.67 -20.84
N GLU A 98 -22.70 15.62 -21.64
CA GLU A 98 -22.19 15.53 -23.02
C GLU A 98 -23.10 14.67 -23.92
N LEU A 99 -24.37 15.06 -24.04
CA LEU A 99 -25.13 14.91 -25.29
C LEU A 99 -25.84 16.24 -25.57
N ALA A 100 -25.10 17.16 -26.20
CA ALA A 100 -25.64 18.29 -26.96
C ALA A 100 -26.08 17.82 -28.35
#